data_AF-W2XMW7-F1
#
_entry.id   AF-W2XMW7-F1
#
_cell.length_a   1.000
_cell.length_b   1.000
_cell.length_c   1.000
_cell.angle_alpha   90.00
_cell.angle_beta   90.00
_cell.angle_gamma   90.00
#
_symmetry.space_group_name_H-M   'P 1'
#
loop_
_entity.id
_entity.type
_entity.pdbx_description
1 polymer ?
#
loop_
_entity_poly.entity_id
_entity_poly.type
_entity_poly.pdbx_seq_one_letter_code
_entity_poly.pdbx_strand_id
1 'polypeptide(L)'
;MQRRHQLSPDEKTLVCNVYDYFVAEAKAGRSGGQDSRQRTKEVTHFGKNTIFRVLRARNFNPDTDFVETAPSTRGRKKLYNESDLSIIVHEFVTMQNKAAKPVTAQLICDHVESVLDKRNNARTMRVWLNDMDLRVNSL
;
A
#
# COMPACT_ATOMS: atom_id res chain seq x y z
N MET A 1 15.28 -10.53 1.20
CA MET A 1 14.11 -10.44 2.09
C MET A 1 12.86 -10.71 1.27
N GLN A 2 12.21 -11.87 1.48
CA GLN A 2 10.91 -12.16 0.85
C GLN A 2 9.88 -11.13 1.36
N ARG A 3 9.23 -10.41 0.45
CA ARG A 3 8.12 -9.51 0.81
C ARG A 3 7.00 -10.37 1.40
N ARG A 4 6.34 -9.88 2.45
CA ARG A 4 5.20 -10.57 3.08
C ARG A 4 4.17 -10.93 2.01
N HIS A 5 3.76 -12.20 1.97
CA HIS A 5 2.68 -12.68 1.08
C HIS A 5 1.40 -11.88 1.35
N GLN A 6 0.80 -11.35 0.29
CA GLN A 6 -0.50 -10.70 0.35
C GLN A 6 -1.53 -11.67 -0.20
N LEU A 7 -2.56 -11.96 0.61
CA LEU A 7 -3.60 -12.90 0.22
C LEU A 7 -4.49 -12.28 -0.86
N SER A 8 -4.76 -13.04 -1.92
CA SER A 8 -5.76 -12.73 -2.93
C SER A 8 -7.18 -12.78 -2.34
N PRO A 9 -8.20 -12.22 -3.02
CA PRO A 9 -9.60 -12.39 -2.62
C PRO A 9 -9.98 -13.87 -2.46
N ASP A 10 -9.58 -14.72 -3.40
CA ASP A 10 -9.86 -16.16 -3.37
C ASP A 10 -9.20 -16.85 -2.16
N GLU A 11 -7.96 -16.49 -1.82
CA GLU A 11 -7.29 -17.02 -0.63
C GLU A 11 -7.99 -16.60 0.66
N LYS A 12 -8.50 -15.36 0.73
CA LYS A 12 -9.28 -14.86 1.87
C LYS A 12 -10.63 -15.60 1.98
N THR A 13 -11.31 -15.81 0.85
CA THR A 13 -12.56 -16.59 0.78
C THR A 13 -12.34 -18.04 1.21
N LEU A 14 -11.26 -18.68 0.75
CA LEU A 14 -10.88 -20.03 1.15
C LEU A 14 -10.69 -20.13 2.67
N VAL A 15 -10.00 -19.17 3.29
CA VAL A 15 -9.83 -19.11 4.75
C VAL A 15 -11.18 -19.07 5.47
N CYS A 16 -12.11 -18.26 4.99
CA CYS A 16 -13.46 -18.16 5.55
C CYS A 16 -14.23 -19.49 5.44
N ASN A 17 -14.23 -20.11 4.26
CA ASN A 17 -14.95 -21.36 4.01
C ASN A 17 -14.40 -22.52 4.87
N VAL A 18 -13.07 -22.64 4.95
CA VAL A 18 -12.41 -23.66 5.77
C VAL A 18 -12.71 -23.44 7.26
N TYR A 19 -12.69 -22.18 7.71
CA TYR A 19 -13.04 -21.87 9.10
C TYR A 19 -14.49 -22.23 9.41
N ASP A 20 -15.44 -21.87 8.54
CA ASP A 20 -16.86 -22.15 8.75
C ASP A 20 -17.15 -23.66 8.74
N TYR A 21 -16.46 -24.42 7.89
CA TYR A 21 -16.48 -25.89 7.92
C TYR A 21 -16.07 -26.43 9.30
N PHE A 22 -14.95 -25.96 9.85
CA PHE A 22 -14.49 -26.43 11.17
C PHE A 22 -15.36 -25.94 12.34
N VAL A 23 -16.04 -24.80 12.20
CA VAL A 23 -17.05 -24.36 13.17
C VAL A 23 -18.29 -25.27 13.09
N ALA A 24 -18.73 -25.65 11.90
CA ALA A 24 -19.85 -26.57 11.71
C ALA A 24 -19.52 -27.95 12.30
N GLU A 25 -18.32 -28.48 12.04
CA GLU A 25 -17.84 -29.73 12.64
C GLU A 25 -17.80 -29.66 14.17
N ALA A 26 -17.36 -28.54 14.75
CA ALA A 26 -17.37 -28.34 16.19
C ALA A 26 -18.79 -28.32 16.78
N LYS A 27 -19.72 -27.65 16.11
CA LYS A 27 -21.15 -27.64 16.51
C LYS A 27 -21.77 -29.03 16.41
N ALA A 28 -21.33 -29.85 15.46
CA ALA A 28 -21.75 -31.24 15.30
C ALA A 28 -21.05 -32.21 16.27
N GLY A 29 -20.19 -31.72 17.18
CA GLY A 29 -19.43 -32.56 18.12
C GLY A 29 -18.27 -33.34 17.48
N ARG A 30 -17.93 -33.07 16.21
CA ARG A 30 -16.89 -33.76 15.42
C ARG A 30 -15.53 -33.07 15.46
N SER A 31 -15.35 -32.05 16.31
CA SER A 31 -14.07 -31.34 16.43
C SER A 31 -13.00 -32.09 17.21
N GLY A 32 -13.37 -33.08 18.04
CA GLY A 32 -12.43 -33.73 18.95
C GLY A 32 -11.76 -32.76 19.93
N GLY A 33 -12.43 -31.66 20.29
CA GLY A 33 -11.89 -30.62 21.17
C GLY A 33 -10.86 -29.67 20.53
N GLN A 34 -10.61 -29.80 19.22
CA GLN A 34 -9.66 -28.95 18.52
C GLN A 34 -10.24 -27.58 18.15
N ASP A 35 -9.44 -26.53 18.32
CA ASP A 35 -9.78 -25.15 17.96
C ASP A 35 -9.91 -24.99 16.44
N SER A 36 -11.04 -24.44 15.98
CA SER A 36 -11.34 -24.29 14.54
C SER A 36 -10.32 -23.37 13.84
N ARG A 37 -9.74 -22.38 14.53
CA ARG A 37 -8.72 -21.48 13.94
C ARG A 37 -7.38 -22.19 13.77
N GLN A 38 -7.01 -23.05 14.73
CA GLN A 38 -5.80 -23.87 14.63
C GLN A 38 -5.90 -24.85 13.46
N ARG A 39 -7.03 -25.54 13.29
CA ARG A 39 -7.25 -26.42 12.13
C ARG A 39 -7.25 -25.67 10.81
N THR A 40 -7.83 -24.46 10.78
CA THR A 40 -7.78 -23.58 9.60
C THR A 40 -6.34 -23.23 9.22
N LYS A 41 -5.47 -22.93 10.21
CA LYS A 41 -4.04 -22.70 9.99
C LYS A 41 -3.33 -23.91 9.41
N GLU A 42 -3.62 -25.10 9.93
CA GLU A 42 -2.98 -26.34 9.48
C GLU A 42 -3.33 -26.68 8.04
N VAL A 43 -4.58 -26.44 7.63
CA VAL A 43 -5.06 -26.72 6.26
C VAL A 43 -4.67 -25.65 5.26
N THR A 44 -4.75 -24.36 5.63
CA THR A 44 -4.48 -23.25 4.70
C THR A 44 -3.01 -22.83 4.69
N HIS A 45 -2.21 -23.31 5.65
CA HIS A 45 -0.82 -22.93 5.89
C HIS A 45 -0.59 -21.41 6.15
N PHE A 46 -1.65 -20.61 6.31
CA PHE A 46 -1.53 -19.21 6.67
C PHE A 46 -1.32 -19.03 8.17
N GLY A 47 -0.53 -18.00 8.53
CA GLY A 47 -0.29 -17.67 9.94
C GLY A 47 -1.58 -17.34 10.69
N LYS A 48 -1.64 -17.70 11.99
CA LYS A 48 -2.80 -17.47 12.86
C LYS A 48 -3.27 -16.00 12.87
N ASN A 49 -2.32 -15.06 12.85
CA ASN A 49 -2.60 -13.63 12.76
C ASN A 49 -3.22 -13.21 11.42
N THR A 50 -2.84 -13.86 10.32
CA THR A 50 -3.43 -13.62 9.00
C THR A 50 -4.89 -14.08 9.00
N ILE A 51 -5.14 -15.31 9.47
CA ILE A 51 -6.50 -15.85 9.60
C ILE A 51 -7.38 -14.94 10.46
N PHE A 52 -6.87 -14.51 11.62
CA PHE A 52 -7.61 -13.59 12.49
C PHE A 52 -7.99 -12.29 11.79
N ARG A 53 -7.08 -11.70 10.99
CA ARG A 53 -7.36 -10.46 10.24
C ARG A 53 -8.41 -10.66 9.16
N VAL A 54 -8.35 -11.77 8.43
CA VAL A 54 -9.36 -12.11 7.40
C VAL A 54 -10.73 -12.29 8.04
N LEU A 55 -10.83 -13.09 9.10
CA LEU A 55 -12.08 -13.30 9.82
C LEU A 55 -12.62 -12.00 10.45
N ARG A 56 -11.74 -11.13 10.95
CA ARG A 56 -12.14 -9.81 11.46
C ARG A 56 -12.73 -8.93 10.36
N ALA A 57 -12.12 -8.93 9.17
CA ALA A 57 -12.64 -8.17 8.03
C ALA A 57 -14.03 -8.67 7.61
N ARG A 58 -14.22 -10.00 7.51
CA ARG A 58 -15.54 -10.61 7.28
C ARG A 58 -16.55 -10.25 8.37
N ASN A 59 -16.18 -10.32 9.64
CA ASN A 59 -17.11 -10.01 10.72
C ASN A 59 -17.52 -8.52 10.74
N PHE A 60 -16.66 -7.64 10.22
CA PHE A 60 -16.99 -6.21 10.06
C PHE A 60 -17.93 -5.97 8.87
N ASN A 61 -17.71 -6.69 7.76
CA ASN A 61 -18.59 -6.66 6.59
C ASN A 61 -18.83 -8.10 6.10
N PRO A 62 -19.95 -8.74 6.49
CA PRO A 62 -20.26 -10.12 6.12
C PRO A 62 -20.39 -10.36 4.61
N ASP A 63 -20.81 -9.33 3.87
CA ASP A 63 -20.99 -9.37 2.42
C ASP A 63 -19.69 -9.01 1.67
N THR A 64 -18.54 -8.98 2.34
CA THR A 64 -17.26 -8.67 1.70
C THR A 64 -16.86 -9.77 0.70
N ASP A 65 -16.59 -9.36 -0.53
CA ASP A 65 -15.99 -10.20 -1.58
C ASP A 65 -14.45 -10.19 -1.54
N PHE A 66 -13.88 -9.49 -0.56
CA PHE A 66 -12.44 -9.24 -0.40
C PHE A 66 -11.76 -8.61 -1.62
N VAL A 67 -12.53 -8.11 -2.59
CA VAL A 67 -12.01 -7.35 -3.72
C VAL A 67 -11.58 -5.99 -3.18
N GLU A 68 -10.28 -5.71 -3.22
CA GLU A 68 -9.77 -4.39 -2.88
C GLU A 68 -10.24 -3.41 -3.95
N THR A 69 -11.36 -2.72 -3.71
CA THR A 69 -11.89 -1.66 -4.59
C THR A 69 -11.00 -0.42 -4.65
N ALA A 70 -10.07 -0.29 -3.70
CA ALA A 70 -9.03 0.72 -3.71
C ALA A 70 -7.67 0.04 -3.50
N PRO A 71 -6.63 0.40 -4.29
CA PRO A 71 -5.30 -0.15 -4.09
C PRO A 71 -4.84 0.11 -2.64
N SER A 72 -4.28 -0.92 -2.00
CA SER A 72 -3.69 -0.83 -0.67
C SER A 72 -2.87 0.47 -0.52
N THR A 73 -3.37 1.42 0.26
CA THR A 73 -2.65 2.64 0.65
C THR A 73 -1.61 2.33 1.72
N ARG A 74 -0.77 1.31 1.47
CA ARG A 74 0.39 1.02 2.29
C ARG A 74 1.51 1.97 1.88
N GLY A 75 1.51 3.16 2.47
CA GLY A 75 2.50 4.20 2.24
C GLY A 75 2.17 5.47 3.02
N ARG A 76 3.16 6.34 3.22
CA ARG A 76 2.93 7.69 3.73
C ARG A 76 1.99 8.40 2.75
N LYS A 77 0.94 9.05 3.25
CA LYS A 77 0.11 9.94 2.43
C LYS A 77 1.04 10.89 1.65
N LYS A 78 0.87 10.99 0.34
CA LYS A 78 1.60 11.96 -0.49
C LYS A 78 1.41 13.35 0.16
N LEU A 79 2.51 14.06 0.39
CA LEU A 79 2.50 15.38 1.06
C LEU A 79 1.80 16.46 0.23
N TYR A 80 1.67 16.22 -1.07
CA TYR A 80 1.16 17.15 -2.07
C TYR A 80 0.10 16.46 -2.94
N ASN A 81 -0.81 17.28 -3.46
CA ASN A 81 -1.57 16.90 -4.63
C ASN A 81 -0.62 16.81 -5.83
N GLU A 82 -0.78 15.76 -6.62
CA GLU A 82 0.08 15.45 -7.77
C GLU A 82 -0.03 16.51 -8.87
N SER A 83 -1.22 17.06 -9.08
CA SER A 83 -1.45 18.16 -10.03
C SER A 83 -0.64 19.41 -9.67
N ASP A 84 -0.72 19.82 -8.41
CA ASP A 84 -0.17 21.11 -7.97
C ASP A 84 1.36 21.06 -7.94
N LEU A 85 1.91 19.94 -7.48
CA LEU A 85 3.35 19.71 -7.50
C LEU A 85 3.90 19.65 -8.93
N SER A 86 3.19 18.98 -9.84
CA SER A 86 3.58 18.88 -11.25
C SER A 86 3.68 20.26 -11.92
N ILE A 87 2.68 21.12 -11.72
CA ILE A 87 2.67 22.48 -12.26
C ILE A 87 3.90 23.26 -11.77
N ILE A 88 4.13 23.29 -10.45
CA ILE A 88 5.25 24.04 -9.85
C ILE A 88 6.61 23.53 -10.35
N VAL A 89 6.78 22.21 -10.43
CA VAL A 89 8.03 21.60 -10.90
C VAL A 89 8.26 21.92 -12.38
N HIS A 90 7.25 21.77 -13.24
CA HIS A 90 7.37 22.07 -14.67
C HIS A 90 7.67 23.54 -14.95
N GLU A 91 7.03 24.47 -14.24
CA GLU A 91 7.31 25.90 -14.35
C GLU A 91 8.76 26.22 -13.97
N PHE A 92 9.23 25.68 -12.86
CA PHE A 92 10.60 25.87 -12.41
C PHE A 92 11.63 25.31 -13.40
N VAL A 93 11.43 24.08 -13.86
CA VAL A 93 12.32 23.43 -14.84
C VAL A 93 12.36 24.23 -16.14
N THR A 94 11.20 24.69 -16.62
CA THR A 94 11.10 25.52 -17.83
C THR A 94 11.85 26.84 -17.66
N MET A 95 11.71 27.50 -16.51
CA MET A 95 12.39 28.75 -16.21
C MET A 95 13.92 28.57 -16.17
N GLN A 96 14.41 27.53 -15.49
CA GLN A 96 15.84 27.25 -15.40
C GLN A 96 16.44 26.87 -16.76
N ASN A 97 15.73 26.04 -17.54
CA ASN A 97 16.16 25.67 -18.88
C ASN A 97 16.25 26.88 -19.83
N LYS A 98 15.26 27.80 -19.79
CA LYS A 98 15.32 29.06 -20.55
C LYS A 98 16.52 29.93 -20.15
N ALA A 99 16.91 29.89 -18.88
CA ALA A 99 18.06 30.61 -18.35
C ALA A 99 19.40 29.86 -18.53
N ALA A 100 19.41 28.69 -19.19
CA ALA A 100 20.56 27.80 -19.32
C ALA A 100 21.22 27.44 -17.96
N LYS A 101 20.41 27.35 -16.89
CA LYS A 101 20.86 27.05 -15.54
C LYS A 101 20.65 25.56 -15.22
N PRO A 102 21.50 24.98 -14.35
CA PRO A 102 21.34 23.59 -13.96
C PRO A 102 20.07 23.39 -13.14
N VAL A 103 19.37 22.29 -13.42
CA VAL A 103 18.25 21.80 -12.61
C VAL A 103 18.75 20.63 -11.79
N THR A 104 18.58 20.72 -10.47
CA THR A 104 18.91 19.63 -9.52
C THR A 104 17.70 19.35 -8.64
N ALA A 105 17.60 18.12 -8.13
CA ALA A 105 16.51 17.75 -7.24
C ALA A 105 16.48 18.59 -5.95
N GLN A 106 17.65 19.07 -5.49
CA GLN A 106 17.72 19.95 -4.32
C GLN A 106 17.15 21.34 -4.63
N LEU A 107 17.51 21.94 -5.76
CA LEU A 107 16.96 23.24 -6.18
C LEU A 107 15.44 23.20 -6.34
N ILE A 108 14.92 22.07 -6.84
CA ILE A 108 13.47 21.84 -6.93
C ILE A 108 12.85 21.74 -5.53
N CYS A 109 13.47 21.01 -4.60
CA CYS A 109 13.00 20.96 -3.21
C CYS A 109 12.96 22.36 -2.57
N ASP A 110 14.01 23.16 -2.73
CA ASP A 110 14.11 24.50 -2.16
C ASP A 110 13.02 25.42 -2.75
N HIS A 111 12.76 25.31 -4.06
CA HIS A 111 11.68 26.07 -4.71
C HIS A 111 10.30 25.63 -4.23
N VAL A 112 10.05 24.31 -4.16
CA VAL A 112 8.78 23.77 -3.65
C VAL A 112 8.55 24.16 -2.19
N GLU A 113 9.59 24.18 -1.36
CA GLU A 113 9.51 24.68 0.02
C GLU A 113 9.13 26.16 0.05
N SER A 114 9.73 26.99 -0.81
CA SER A 114 9.40 28.42 -0.88
C SER A 114 7.95 28.72 -1.30
N VAL A 115 7.36 27.88 -2.14
CA VAL A 115 6.00 28.09 -2.68
C VAL A 115 4.93 27.46 -1.77
N LEU A 116 5.22 26.30 -1.18
CA LEU A 116 4.23 25.49 -0.45
C LEU A 116 4.47 25.40 1.06
N ASP A 117 5.51 26.05 1.58
CA ASP A 117 5.92 26.04 3.00
C ASP A 117 6.06 24.62 3.59
N LYS A 118 6.54 23.68 2.76
CA LYS A 118 6.65 22.27 3.12
C LYS A 118 7.94 21.67 2.61
N ARG A 119 8.72 21.09 3.54
CA ARG A 119 10.00 20.44 3.27
C ARG A 119 9.85 19.08 2.59
N ASN A 120 10.55 18.93 1.47
CA ASN A 120 10.77 17.66 0.79
C ASN A 120 12.25 17.26 0.84
N ASN A 121 12.52 15.96 1.00
CA ASN A 121 13.88 15.47 0.80
C ASN A 121 14.17 15.24 -0.69
N ALA A 122 15.40 15.50 -1.13
CA ALA A 122 15.82 15.33 -2.52
C ALA A 122 15.69 13.89 -3.03
N ARG A 123 15.67 12.89 -2.12
CA ARG A 123 15.45 11.49 -2.48
C ARG A 123 14.02 11.23 -2.94
N THR A 124 13.03 11.77 -2.24
CA THR A 124 11.61 11.64 -2.60
C THR A 124 11.33 12.44 -3.86
N MET A 125 11.93 13.63 -3.99
CA MET A 125 11.81 14.44 -5.20
C MET A 125 12.33 13.70 -6.44
N ARG A 126 13.45 12.98 -6.34
CA ARG A 126 13.96 12.16 -7.45
C ARG A 126 12.99 11.06 -7.90
N VAL A 127 12.29 10.42 -6.97
CA VAL A 127 11.26 9.42 -7.31
C VAL A 127 10.14 10.08 -8.11
N TRP A 128 9.65 11.22 -7.62
CA TRP A 128 8.61 11.99 -8.31
C TRP A 128 9.03 12.47 -9.70
N LEU A 129 10.26 12.96 -9.84
CA LEU A 129 10.78 13.43 -11.13
C LEU A 129 10.88 12.29 -12.14
N ASN A 130 11.28 11.09 -11.71
CA ASN A 130 11.26 9.91 -12.57
C ASN A 130 9.83 9.52 -12.99
N ASP A 131 8.86 9.60 -12.07
CA ASP A 131 7.45 9.34 -12.39
C ASP A 131 6.89 10.38 -13.40
N MET A 132 7.44 11.61 -13.41
CA MET A 132 7.13 12.68 -14.38
C MET A 132 7.97 12.63 -15.67
N ASP A 133 8.82 11.61 -15.85
CA ASP A 133 9.78 11.48 -16.96
C ASP A 133 10.78 12.66 -17.10
N LEU A 134 11.06 13.33 -15.98
CA LEU A 134 12.03 14.43 -15.89
C LEU A 134 13.37 13.90 -15.38
N ARG A 135 14.38 13.84 -16.26
CA ARG A 135 15.75 13.48 -15.88
C ARG A 135 16.47 14.71 -15.31
N VAL A 136 16.80 14.64 -14.02
CA VAL A 136 17.47 15.73 -13.32
C VAL A 136 18.86 15.27 -12.86
N ASN A 137 19.88 16.11 -13.07
CA ASN A 137 21.27 15.75 -12.75
C ASN A 137 21.46 15.57 -11.23
N SER A 138 22.13 14.49 -10.84
CA SER A 138 22.63 14.31 -9.47
C SER A 138 23.92 15.12 -9.30
N LEU A 139 23.89 16.13 -8.43
CA LEU A 139 25.11 16.65 -7.79
C LEU A 139 25.51 15.71 -6.66
#